data_AF-X8DFC0-F1
#
_entry.id   AF-X8DFC0-F1
#
_cell.length_a   1.000
_cell.length_b   1.000
_cell.length_c   1.000
_cell.angle_alpha   90.00
_cell.angle_beta   90.00
_cell.angle_gamma   90.00
#
_symmetry.space_group_name_H-M   'P 1'
#
loop_
_entity.id
_entity.type
_entity.pdbx_description
1 polymer ?
#
loop_
_entity_poly.entity_id
_entity_poly.type
_entity_poly.pdbx_seq_one_letter_code
_entity_poly.pdbx_strand_id
1 'polypeptide(L)'
;MIHGNWIVSDRSDRVGTRLIGKPLELRDPARQLPSEGVVRGAIQVPPGGQPVILGPDHPVTGGYPVIGVITDHDVDLAAQVRPGQTVRFSWSRPRMS
;
A
#
# COMPACT_ATOMS: atom_id res chain seq x y z
N MET A 1 -9.21 -4.50 -1.54
CA MET A 1 -8.01 -4.12 -2.32
C MET A 1 -8.19 -4.36 -3.82
N ILE A 2 -8.25 -5.61 -4.31
CA ILE A 2 -8.21 -5.93 -5.75
C ILE A 2 -9.49 -5.59 -6.56
N HIS A 3 -10.65 -5.52 -5.89
CA HIS A 3 -11.93 -5.19 -6.54
C HIS A 3 -12.25 -3.68 -6.53
N GLY A 4 -11.34 -2.85 -6.02
CA GLY A 4 -11.53 -1.40 -5.89
C GLY A 4 -10.72 -0.61 -6.89
N ASN A 5 -11.23 0.57 -7.24
CA ASN A 5 -10.47 1.64 -7.87
C ASN A 5 -9.87 2.53 -6.78
N TRP A 6 -8.58 2.83 -6.90
CA TRP A 6 -7.84 3.65 -5.94
C TRP A 6 -7.32 4.89 -6.62
N ILE A 7 -7.60 6.06 -6.06
CA ILE A 7 -7.12 7.35 -6.59
C ILE A 7 -5.81 7.70 -5.87
N VAL A 8 -4.78 8.08 -6.62
CA VAL A 8 -3.53 8.57 -6.02
C VAL A 8 -3.77 9.96 -5.42
N SER A 9 -3.47 10.10 -4.14
CA SER A 9 -3.54 11.37 -3.41
C SER A 9 -2.42 12.30 -3.84
N ASP A 10 -2.73 13.60 -3.83
CA ASP A 10 -1.80 14.73 -3.85
C ASP A 10 -0.78 14.73 -2.70
N ARG A 11 -1.04 14.01 -1.61
CA ARG A 11 -0.11 13.82 -0.50
C ARG A 11 0.95 12.74 -0.77
N SER A 12 1.03 12.19 -1.97
CA SER A 12 2.04 11.18 -2.32
C SER A 12 3.42 11.81 -2.46
N ASP A 13 4.45 11.11 -1.99
CA ASP A 13 5.84 11.57 -1.97
C ASP A 13 6.79 10.37 -2.17
N ARG A 14 8.11 10.60 -2.06
CA ARG A 14 9.11 9.55 -2.19
C ARG A 14 9.10 8.53 -1.05
N VAL A 15 8.46 8.85 0.08
CA VAL A 15 8.25 7.91 1.19
C VAL A 15 7.14 6.93 0.84
N GLY A 16 6.06 7.39 0.18
CA GLY A 16 5.06 6.50 -0.37
C GLY A 16 3.95 7.13 -1.19
N THR A 17 3.37 6.31 -2.06
CA THR A 17 2.18 6.63 -2.86
C THR A 17 0.95 6.36 -2.01
N ARG A 18 0.19 7.40 -1.69
CA ARG A 18 -1.00 7.34 -0.81
C ARG A 18 -2.25 7.18 -1.66
N LEU A 19 -3.07 6.19 -1.34
CA LEU A 19 -4.25 5.83 -2.12
C LEU A 19 -5.53 6.24 -1.39
N ILE A 20 -6.50 6.76 -2.14
CA ILE A 20 -7.81 7.15 -1.66
C ILE A 20 -8.85 6.26 -2.33
N GLY A 21 -9.72 5.66 -1.52
CA GLY A 21 -10.84 4.86 -1.99
C GLY A 21 -11.73 4.40 -0.85
N LYS A 22 -12.50 3.33 -1.09
CA LYS A 22 -13.26 2.66 -0.03
C LYS A 22 -12.27 2.12 1.01
N PRO A 23 -12.33 2.56 2.28
CA PRO A 23 -11.41 2.13 3.32
C PRO A 23 -11.40 0.60 3.48
N LEU A 24 -10.22 0.05 3.74
CA LEU A 24 -10.08 -1.34 4.16
C LEU A 24 -10.30 -1.43 5.67
N GLU A 25 -11.16 -2.34 6.08
CA GLU A 25 -11.41 -2.62 7.48
C GLU A 25 -10.43 -3.68 7.99
N LEU A 26 -9.75 -3.36 9.09
CA LEU A 26 -8.98 -4.34 9.83
C LEU A 26 -9.94 -5.24 10.60
N ARG A 27 -9.70 -6.56 10.58
CA ARG A 27 -10.50 -7.52 11.38
C ARG A 27 -10.47 -7.20 12.87
N ASP A 28 -9.33 -6.72 13.34
CA ASP A 28 -9.12 -6.25 14.70
C ASP A 28 -8.45 -4.87 14.65
N PRO A 29 -9.22 -3.78 14.78
CA PRO A 29 -8.68 -2.42 14.77
C PRO A 29 -7.78 -2.09 15.96
N ALA A 30 -7.90 -2.82 17.07
CA ALA A 30 -7.12 -2.61 18.29
C ALA A 30 -5.79 -3.37 18.28
N ARG A 31 -5.61 -4.32 17.34
CA ARG A 31 -4.39 -5.09 17.19
C ARG A 31 -3.22 -4.19 16.80
N GLN A 32 -2.27 -4.05 17.71
CA GLN A 32 -0.97 -3.47 17.43
C GLN A 32 -0.08 -4.51 16.75
N LEU A 33 0.66 -4.08 15.73
CA LEU A 33 1.72 -4.89 15.15
C LEU A 33 3.07 -4.45 15.71
N PRO A 34 3.91 -5.39 16.16
CA PRO A 34 5.32 -5.12 16.37
C PRO A 34 5.92 -4.49 15.12
N SER A 35 6.89 -3.60 15.29
CA SER A 35 7.60 -3.06 14.13
C SER A 35 8.38 -4.17 13.43
N GLU A 36 8.14 -4.33 12.14
CA GLU A 36 8.79 -5.33 11.29
C GLU A 36 9.52 -4.64 10.14
N GLY A 37 10.53 -5.31 9.58
CA GLY A 37 11.24 -4.83 8.40
C GLY A 37 10.29 -4.67 7.22
N VAL A 38 10.37 -3.53 6.53
CA VAL A 38 9.55 -3.25 5.34
C VAL A 38 10.43 -2.96 4.14
N VAL A 39 9.85 -3.11 2.95
CA VAL A 39 10.56 -2.97 1.67
C VAL A 39 9.79 -2.03 0.73
N ARG A 40 10.50 -1.49 -0.26
CA ARG A 40 9.91 -0.74 -1.36
C ARG A 40 8.84 -1.59 -2.04
N GLY A 41 7.71 -0.97 -2.34
CA GLY A 41 6.54 -1.66 -2.92
C GLY A 41 5.65 -2.35 -1.90
N ALA A 42 6.01 -2.41 -0.61
CA ALA A 42 5.09 -2.92 0.41
C ALA A 42 3.84 -2.04 0.51
N ILE A 43 2.68 -2.66 0.64
CA ILE A 43 1.38 -1.99 0.72
C ILE A 43 0.91 -2.02 2.18
N GLN A 44 1.12 -0.93 2.89
CA GLN A 44 0.66 -0.78 4.27
C GLN A 44 -0.78 -0.28 4.33
N VAL A 45 -1.52 -0.72 5.34
CA VAL A 45 -2.88 -0.23 5.65
C VAL A 45 -2.90 0.37 7.06
N PRO A 46 -2.79 1.70 7.19
CA PRO A 46 -2.95 2.39 8.47
C PRO A 46 -4.38 2.25 9.03
N PRO A 47 -4.64 2.65 10.29
CA PRO A 47 -5.98 2.54 10.92
C PRO A 47 -7.13 3.20 10.14
N GLY A 48 -6.85 4.23 9.34
CA GLY A 48 -7.85 4.87 8.48
C GLY A 48 -8.23 4.05 7.23
N GLY A 49 -7.63 2.89 7.01
CA GLY A 49 -7.97 1.97 5.92
C GLY A 49 -7.53 2.39 4.52
N GLN A 50 -6.86 3.55 4.39
CA GLN A 50 -6.35 4.09 3.12
C GLN A 50 -4.92 3.57 2.86
N PRO A 51 -4.69 2.75 1.82
CA PRO A 51 -3.39 2.11 1.63
C PRO A 51 -2.27 3.09 1.26
N VAL A 52 -1.04 2.70 1.61
CA VAL A 52 0.20 3.38 1.22
C VAL A 52 1.15 2.38 0.57
N ILE A 53 1.57 2.62 -0.66
CA ILE A 53 2.65 1.87 -1.31
C ILE A 53 3.97 2.52 -0.92
N LEU A 54 4.86 1.79 -0.25
CA LEU A 54 6.13 2.31 0.21
C LEU A 54 7.08 2.63 -0.97
N GLY A 55 7.56 3.86 -1.00
CA GLY A 55 8.49 4.38 -1.99
C GLY A 55 9.96 4.18 -1.59
N PRO A 56 10.94 4.65 -2.38
CA PRO A 56 12.35 4.42 -2.12
C PRO A 56 12.87 5.02 -0.80
N ASP A 57 12.20 6.03 -0.25
CA ASP A 57 12.61 6.70 1.00
C ASP A 57 11.82 6.15 2.22
N HIS A 58 11.26 4.94 2.11
CA HIS A 58 10.52 4.31 3.20
C HIS A 58 11.42 4.04 4.42
N PRO A 59 10.89 4.11 5.66
CA PRO A 59 11.67 3.72 6.84
C PRO A 59 12.02 2.23 6.80
N VAL A 60 13.10 1.82 7.46
CA VAL A 60 13.54 0.41 7.51
C VAL A 60 12.52 -0.51 8.19
N THR A 61 11.73 0.03 9.11
CA THR A 61 10.68 -0.70 9.84
C THR A 61 9.35 0.02 9.76
N GLY A 62 8.26 -0.73 9.80
CA GLY A 62 6.89 -0.20 9.84
C GLY A 62 6.01 -0.91 10.87
N GLY A 63 5.05 -0.17 11.42
CA GLY A 63 4.09 -0.69 12.41
C GLY A 63 2.68 -0.94 11.87
N TYR A 64 2.49 -0.86 10.55
CA TYR A 64 1.19 -1.06 9.91
C TYR A 64 1.14 -2.39 9.15
N PRO A 65 -0.03 -3.06 9.12
CA PRO A 65 -0.21 -4.31 8.39
C PRO A 65 0.16 -4.15 6.92
N VAL A 66 1.02 -5.05 6.42
CA VAL A 66 1.33 -5.17 5.00
C VAL A 66 0.37 -6.19 4.39
N ILE A 67 -0.46 -5.75 3.45
CA ILE A 67 -1.48 -6.62 2.80
C ILE A 67 -0.98 -7.26 1.49
N GLY A 68 0.21 -6.88 1.05
CA GLY A 68 0.87 -7.35 -0.16
C GLY A 68 2.09 -6.50 -0.47
N VAL A 69 2.88 -6.96 -1.44
CA VAL A 69 4.06 -6.25 -1.96
C VAL A 69 3.94 -6.21 -3.48
N ILE A 70 4.15 -5.04 -4.08
CA ILE A 70 4.22 -4.89 -5.54
C ILE A 70 5.38 -5.72 -6.07
N THR A 71 5.20 -6.35 -7.23
CA THR A 71 6.27 -7.11 -7.85
C THR A 71 7.43 -6.18 -8.24
N ASP A 72 8.66 -6.69 -8.26
CA ASP A 72 9.82 -5.90 -8.70
C ASP A 72 9.63 -5.32 -10.12
N HIS A 73 8.92 -6.05 -10.99
CA HIS A 73 8.61 -5.59 -12.35
C HIS A 73 7.73 -4.33 -12.37
N ASP A 74 6.82 -4.19 -11.41
CA ASP A 74 5.80 -3.13 -11.40
C ASP A 74 6.10 -2.00 -10.40
N VAL A 75 7.12 -2.15 -9.55
CA VAL A 75 7.39 -1.17 -8.47
C VAL A 75 7.83 0.19 -8.98
N ASP A 76 8.50 0.23 -10.13
CA ASP A 76 8.85 1.48 -10.81
C ASP A 76 7.62 2.15 -11.42
N LEU A 77 6.66 1.38 -11.95
CA LEU A 77 5.40 1.92 -12.45
C LEU A 77 4.62 2.62 -11.33
N ALA A 78 4.56 2.01 -10.14
CA ALA A 78 3.91 2.59 -8.97
C ALA A 78 4.50 3.94 -8.54
N ALA A 79 5.79 4.18 -8.82
CA ALA A 79 6.48 5.43 -8.54
C ALA A 79 6.23 6.53 -9.59
N GLN A 80 5.74 6.18 -10.78
CA GLN A 80 5.45 7.13 -11.87
C GLN A 80 3.98 7.60 -11.88
N VAL A 81 3.12 7.01 -11.04
CA VAL A 81 1.69 7.38 -10.98
C VAL A 81 1.52 8.75 -10.33
N ARG A 82 0.83 9.65 -11.04
CA ARG A 82 0.59 11.03 -10.63
C ARG A 82 -0.67 11.16 -9.76
N PRO A 83 -0.73 12.17 -8.88
CA PRO A 83 -1.95 12.53 -8.18
C PRO A 83 -3.16 12.64 -9.11
N GLY A 84 -4.31 12.13 -8.66
CA GLY A 84 -5.56 12.06 -9.41
C GLY A 84 -5.69 10.87 -10.37
N GLN A 85 -4.60 10.16 -10.70
CA GLN A 85 -4.71 8.94 -11.50
C GLN A 85 -5.30 7.79 -10.68
N THR A 86 -5.97 6.89 -11.40
CA THR A 86 -6.53 5.66 -10.80
C THR A 86 -5.58 4.49 -10.96
N VAL A 87 -5.37 3.75 -9.88
CA VAL A 87 -4.66 2.47 -9.84
C VAL A 87 -5.59 1.33 -9.44
N ARG A 88 -5.33 0.16 -10.02
CA ARG A 88 -6.03 -1.09 -9.73
C ARG A 88 -5.00 -2.18 -9.46
N PHE A 89 -5.36 -3.12 -8.60
CA PHE A 89 -4.47 -4.21 -8.19
C PHE A 89 -5.04 -5.55 -8.64
N SER A 90 -4.15 -6.42 -9.11
CA SER A 90 -4.39 -7.84 -9.30
C SER A 90 -3.43 -8.63 -8.42
N TRP A 91 -3.83 -9.83 -8.01
CA TRP A 91 -2.88 -10.74 -7.39
C TRP A 91 -1.94 -11.30 -8.46
N SER A 92 -0.64 -11.26 -8.21
CA SER A 92 0.36 -11.89 -9.10
C SER A 92 0.24 -13.41 -9.13
N ARG A 93 -0.33 -14.00 -8.07
CA ARG A 93 -0.60 -15.43 -7.90
C ARG A 93 -1.85 -15.61 -7.03
N PRO A 94 -2.59 -16.73 -7.12
CA PRO A 94 -3.74 -16.97 -6.25
C PRO A 94 -3.36 -16.85 -4.77
N ARG A 95 -4.16 -16.13 -3.98
CA ARG A 95 -3.94 -16.00 -2.53
C ARG A 95 -4.34 -17.32 -1.86
N MET A 96 -3.41 -17.98 -1.16
CA MET A 96 -3.75 -19.12 -0.31
C MET A 96 -4.63 -18.65 0.85
N SER A 97 -5.66 -19.43 1.15
CA SER A 97 -6.79 -19.02 1.99
C SER A 97 -6.49 -19.10 3.48
#